data_AF-A0A7M2Y747-F1
#
_entry.id   AF-A0A7M2Y747-F1
#
_cell.length_a   1.000
_cell.length_b   1.000
_cell.length_c   1.000
_cell.angle_alpha   90.00
_cell.angle_beta   90.00
_cell.angle_gamma   90.00
#
_symmetry.space_group_name_H-M   'P 1'
#
loop_
_entity.id
_entity.type
_entity.pdbx_description
1 polymer ?
#
loop_
_entity_poly.entity_id
_entity_poly.type
_entity_poly.pdbx_seq_one_letter_code
_entity_poly.pdbx_strand_id
1 'polypeptide(L)'
;MKYLLILFLGISTGLFGQVQNSFPYKNADLSKIIHNQDTFYIGQIDGDKAYKIKFESVVKNPLAPEKYIIIGVTDVEGIITNFKGEIIFKEKFAVKNNPDTVLLFGDFNFSEVSSRHNTDFFKGKIRVQTGSDISKSDGLSNVTFKGELKRAEDKTHQIWFGNFYHNDIDKVIFR
;
A
#
# COMPACT_ATOMS: atom_id res chain seq x y z
N MET A 1 17.39 -29.95 60.17
CA MET A 1 16.94 -28.55 59.99
C MET A 1 18.07 -27.75 59.37
N LYS A 2 17.69 -26.78 58.53
CA LYS A 2 18.51 -25.72 57.89
C LYS A 2 19.14 -26.09 56.55
N TYR A 3 18.29 -26.01 55.53
CA TYR A 3 18.68 -25.72 54.15
C TYR A 3 19.19 -24.27 54.09
N LEU A 4 20.43 -24.07 53.64
CA LEU A 4 20.91 -22.77 53.22
C LEU A 4 21.11 -22.82 51.70
N LEU A 5 20.15 -22.24 51.01
CA LEU A 5 20.00 -22.23 49.57
C LEU A 5 20.61 -20.94 49.05
N ILE A 6 21.79 -21.01 48.43
CA ILE A 6 22.30 -19.94 47.58
C ILE A 6 23.00 -20.59 46.39
N LEU A 7 22.36 -20.56 45.22
CA LEU A 7 23.09 -20.48 43.97
C LEU A 7 22.42 -19.44 43.07
N PHE A 8 23.18 -18.38 42.81
CA PHE A 8 22.99 -17.40 41.76
C PHE A 8 22.78 -18.09 40.40
N LEU A 9 21.87 -17.57 39.57
CA LEU A 9 22.08 -17.25 38.16
C LEU A 9 20.73 -17.01 37.49
N GLY A 10 20.62 -15.88 36.79
CA GLY A 10 19.51 -15.62 35.89
C GLY A 10 18.93 -14.23 36.05
N ILE A 11 19.71 -13.24 35.67
CA ILE A 11 19.20 -11.94 35.21
C ILE A 11 18.28 -12.26 34.02
N SER A 12 17.00 -12.51 34.27
CA SER A 12 15.98 -12.29 33.23
C SER A 12 15.51 -10.85 33.41
N THR A 13 16.37 -9.92 33.00
CA THR A 13 15.83 -8.74 32.33
C THR A 13 14.89 -9.32 31.28
N GLY A 14 13.59 -9.10 31.47
CA GLY A 14 12.62 -9.33 30.43
C GLY A 14 13.02 -8.47 29.25
N LEU A 15 13.91 -8.99 28.41
CA LEU A 15 14.11 -8.60 27.03
C LEU A 15 12.85 -9.05 26.27
N PHE A 16 11.69 -8.57 26.71
CA PHE A 16 10.68 -8.16 25.76
C PHE A 16 11.21 -6.86 25.16
N GLY A 17 12.27 -7.00 24.36
CA GLY A 17 12.50 -6.04 23.30
C GLY A 17 11.18 -6.04 22.54
N GLN A 18 10.46 -4.93 22.61
CA GLN A 18 9.48 -4.61 21.58
C GLN A 18 10.22 -4.84 20.27
N VAL A 19 9.93 -5.95 19.59
CA VAL A 19 10.34 -6.12 18.21
C VAL A 19 9.61 -4.99 17.52
N GLN A 20 10.34 -3.91 17.25
CA GLN A 20 9.87 -2.77 16.48
C GLN A 20 9.05 -3.34 15.33
N ASN A 21 7.78 -2.94 15.26
CA ASN A 21 6.82 -3.23 14.18
C ASN A 21 7.44 -2.84 12.83
N SER A 22 8.34 -3.68 12.35
CA SER A 22 9.09 -3.48 11.15
C SER A 22 8.35 -4.26 10.08
N PHE A 23 7.92 -3.55 9.04
CA PHE A 23 7.22 -4.17 7.92
C PHE A 23 7.96 -5.45 7.47
N PRO A 24 7.32 -6.63 7.50
CA PRO A 24 8.01 -7.91 7.37
C PRO A 24 8.65 -8.15 5.99
N TYR A 25 8.35 -7.31 5.00
CA TYR A 25 8.92 -7.37 3.65
C TYR A 25 9.91 -6.24 3.35
N LYS A 26 10.57 -5.67 4.37
CA LYS A 26 11.63 -4.66 4.20
C LYS A 26 12.73 -5.08 3.20
N ASN A 27 13.00 -6.38 3.06
CA ASN A 27 14.02 -6.87 2.13
C ASN A 27 13.46 -7.29 0.75
N ALA A 28 12.13 -7.42 0.60
CA ALA A 28 11.51 -7.71 -0.69
C ALA A 28 11.25 -6.41 -1.46
N ASP A 29 11.23 -6.47 -2.78
CA ASP A 29 10.90 -5.34 -3.63
C ASP A 29 9.52 -5.51 -4.25
N LEU A 30 8.56 -4.69 -3.80
CA LEU A 30 7.18 -4.70 -4.30
C LEU A 30 7.02 -3.83 -5.56
N SER A 31 8.07 -3.18 -6.05
CA SER A 31 7.97 -2.19 -7.13
C SER A 31 7.29 -2.74 -8.37
N LYS A 32 7.59 -4.00 -8.76
CA LYS A 32 6.94 -4.67 -9.91
C LYS A 32 5.43 -4.89 -9.70
N ILE A 33 5.03 -5.27 -8.49
CA ILE A 33 3.61 -5.47 -8.14
C ILE A 33 2.87 -4.14 -8.21
N ILE A 34 3.45 -3.09 -7.63
CA ILE A 34 2.86 -1.75 -7.58
C ILE A 34 2.81 -1.14 -9.00
N HIS A 35 3.86 -1.33 -9.81
CA HIS A 35 3.96 -0.76 -11.16
C HIS A 35 2.94 -1.34 -12.15
N ASN A 36 2.42 -2.54 -11.89
CA ASN A 36 1.32 -3.15 -12.65
C ASN A 36 1.60 -3.30 -14.16
N GLN A 37 2.83 -3.74 -14.50
CA GLN A 37 3.23 -4.08 -15.88
C GLN A 37 2.95 -2.96 -16.90
N ASP A 38 3.20 -1.69 -16.54
CA ASP A 38 2.91 -0.52 -17.38
C ASP A 38 1.43 -0.33 -17.79
N THR A 39 0.50 -0.97 -17.08
CA THR A 39 -0.94 -0.86 -17.33
C THR A 39 -1.65 0.05 -16.33
N PHE A 40 -2.79 0.59 -16.73
CA PHE A 40 -3.64 1.38 -15.85
C PHE A 40 -4.29 0.53 -14.77
N TYR A 41 -4.28 1.04 -13.55
CA TYR A 41 -5.32 0.75 -12.59
C TYR A 41 -6.61 1.44 -13.00
N ILE A 42 -7.73 0.76 -12.85
CA ILE A 42 -9.06 1.25 -13.24
C ILE A 42 -9.96 1.28 -12.02
N GLY A 43 -10.81 2.30 -11.92
CA GLY A 43 -11.74 2.45 -10.83
C GLY A 43 -12.73 3.59 -11.05
N GLN A 44 -13.22 4.15 -9.95
CA GLN A 44 -14.28 5.16 -9.96
C GLN A 44 -14.08 6.22 -8.88
N ILE A 45 -14.56 7.43 -9.19
CA ILE A 45 -14.79 8.52 -8.24
C ILE A 45 -16.30 8.55 -7.94
N ASP A 46 -16.67 8.65 -6.67
CA ASP A 46 -18.05 8.68 -6.15
C ASP A 46 -18.99 7.55 -6.65
N GLY A 47 -18.40 6.47 -7.19
CA GLY A 47 -19.12 5.28 -7.64
C GLY A 47 -19.61 5.32 -9.09
N ASP A 48 -19.46 6.44 -9.81
CA ASP A 48 -20.00 6.61 -11.16
C ASP A 48 -18.97 7.12 -12.19
N LYS A 49 -18.12 8.07 -11.80
CA LYS A 49 -17.14 8.67 -12.71
C LYS A 49 -15.93 7.77 -12.89
N ALA A 50 -15.68 7.34 -14.13
CA ALA A 50 -14.53 6.50 -14.46
C ALA A 50 -13.20 7.19 -14.11
N TYR A 51 -12.31 6.45 -13.47
CA TYR A 51 -10.98 6.91 -13.09
C TYR A 51 -9.94 5.89 -13.52
N LYS A 52 -8.83 6.38 -14.08
CA LYS A 52 -7.67 5.55 -14.36
C LYS A 52 -6.42 6.20 -13.82
N ILE A 53 -5.48 5.37 -13.39
CA ILE A 53 -4.16 5.82 -12.92
C ILE A 53 -3.09 4.83 -13.36
N LYS A 54 -2.02 5.33 -13.97
CA LYS A 54 -0.86 4.53 -14.38
C LYS A 54 0.36 5.00 -13.61
N PHE A 55 1.12 4.05 -13.07
CA PHE A 55 2.38 4.32 -12.40
C PHE A 55 3.50 4.16 -13.40
N GLU A 56 4.16 5.26 -13.77
CA GLU A 56 5.26 5.25 -14.75
C GLU A 56 6.60 4.90 -14.09
N SER A 57 6.77 5.29 -12.83
CA SER A 57 7.95 4.97 -12.04
C SER A 57 7.56 4.61 -10.62
N VAL A 58 8.12 3.50 -10.14
CA VAL A 58 7.97 3.01 -8.76
C VAL A 58 9.36 2.70 -8.24
N VAL A 59 9.81 3.46 -7.25
CA VAL A 59 11.14 3.33 -6.69
C VAL A 59 11.04 3.07 -5.20
N LYS A 60 11.54 1.92 -4.76
CA LYS A 60 11.69 1.60 -3.35
C LYS A 60 12.69 2.55 -2.69
N ASN A 61 12.33 3.14 -1.55
CA ASN A 61 13.22 4.03 -0.83
C ASN A 61 14.29 3.21 -0.07
N PRO A 62 15.60 3.42 -0.35
CA PRO A 62 16.66 2.66 0.31
C PRO A 62 16.81 2.97 1.81
N LEU A 63 16.36 4.14 2.25
CA LEU A 63 16.43 4.58 3.65
C LEU A 63 15.17 4.21 4.46
N ALA A 64 14.05 3.96 3.77
CA ALA A 64 12.77 3.56 4.36
C ALA A 64 12.16 2.42 3.51
N PRO A 65 12.58 1.16 3.70
CA PRO A 65 12.27 0.07 2.76
C PRO A 65 10.78 -0.29 2.64
N GLU A 66 9.94 0.17 3.55
CA GLU A 66 8.47 0.09 3.48
C GLU A 66 7.83 1.14 2.57
N LYS A 67 8.58 2.18 2.18
CA LYS A 67 8.13 3.33 1.41
C LYS A 67 8.57 3.25 -0.05
N TYR A 68 7.66 3.58 -0.94
CA TYR A 68 7.85 3.61 -2.38
C TYR A 68 7.51 4.99 -2.89
N ILE A 69 8.39 5.57 -3.71
CA ILE A 69 8.18 6.84 -4.41
C ILE A 69 7.54 6.53 -5.75
N ILE A 70 6.44 7.21 -6.05
CA ILE A 70 5.61 6.96 -7.23
C ILE A 70 5.55 8.23 -8.08
N ILE A 71 5.74 8.06 -9.38
CA ILE A 71 5.44 9.06 -10.40
C ILE A 71 4.55 8.40 -11.45
N GLY A 72 3.57 9.14 -11.96
CA GLY A 72 2.76 8.64 -13.05
C GLY A 72 1.72 9.64 -13.53
N VAL A 73 0.66 9.10 -14.13
CA VAL A 73 -0.43 9.88 -14.72
C VAL A 73 -1.79 9.39 -14.27
N THR A 74 -2.72 10.32 -14.10
CA THR A 74 -4.16 10.07 -13.96
C THR A 74 -4.85 10.32 -15.31
N ASP A 75 -5.93 9.60 -15.60
CA ASP A 75 -6.86 9.88 -16.70
C ASP A 75 -8.27 9.94 -16.10
N VAL A 76 -8.83 11.15 -16.08
CA VAL A 76 -10.19 11.42 -15.63
C VAL A 76 -10.96 12.01 -16.81
N GLU A 77 -11.91 11.24 -17.34
CA GLU A 77 -12.74 11.66 -18.49
C GLU A 77 -11.91 12.13 -19.71
N GLY A 78 -10.72 11.54 -19.93
CA GLY A 78 -9.82 11.88 -21.04
C GLY A 78 -8.81 12.99 -20.74
N ILE A 79 -8.88 13.62 -19.56
CA ILE A 79 -7.90 14.61 -19.11
C ILE A 79 -6.77 13.88 -18.40
N ILE A 80 -5.56 13.97 -18.99
CA ILE A 80 -4.36 13.35 -18.45
C ILE A 80 -3.58 14.36 -17.61
N THR A 81 -3.32 14.01 -16.34
CA THR A 81 -2.54 14.85 -15.43
C THR A 81 -1.40 14.06 -14.79
N ASN A 82 -0.22 14.66 -14.71
CA ASN A 82 0.92 14.06 -14.00
C ASN A 82 0.69 14.12 -12.50
N PHE A 83 1.16 13.11 -11.77
CA PHE A 83 1.16 13.12 -10.31
C PHE A 83 2.47 12.56 -9.76
N LYS A 84 2.71 12.86 -8.49
CA LYS A 84 3.78 12.27 -7.69
C LYS A 84 3.28 11.93 -6.30
N GLY A 85 3.94 10.99 -5.64
CA GLY A 85 3.71 10.77 -4.22
C GLY A 85 4.34 9.49 -3.72
N GLU A 86 3.68 8.85 -2.76
CA GLU A 86 4.24 7.70 -2.05
C GLU A 86 3.21 6.67 -1.62
N ILE A 87 3.70 5.44 -1.49
CA ILE A 87 3.00 4.33 -0.84
C ILE A 87 3.87 3.88 0.35
N ILE A 88 3.24 3.63 1.49
CA ILE A 88 3.91 3.14 2.70
C ILE A 88 3.20 1.89 3.20
N PHE A 89 3.87 0.74 3.16
CA PHE A 89 3.33 -0.49 3.72
C PHE A 89 3.52 -0.59 5.23
N LYS A 90 2.52 -1.15 5.90
CA LYS A 90 2.46 -1.19 7.38
C LYS A 90 2.28 -2.60 7.91
N GLU A 91 1.36 -3.36 7.32
CA GLU A 91 0.92 -4.63 7.90
C GLU A 91 0.94 -5.77 6.88
N LYS A 92 1.08 -6.99 7.41
CA LYS A 92 0.99 -8.26 6.67
C LYS A 92 0.05 -9.20 7.41
N PHE A 93 -0.81 -9.88 6.67
CA PHE A 93 -1.63 -10.97 7.17
C PHE A 93 -1.51 -12.21 6.29
N ALA A 94 -1.51 -13.39 6.91
CA ALA A 94 -1.71 -14.65 6.18
C ALA A 94 -3.21 -14.81 5.85
N VAL A 95 -3.52 -15.40 4.70
CA VAL A 95 -4.90 -15.74 4.37
C VAL A 95 -5.28 -17.07 5.04
N LYS A 96 -6.39 -17.07 5.80
CA LYS A 96 -6.88 -18.29 6.44
C LYS A 96 -7.15 -19.36 5.39
N ASN A 97 -6.65 -20.57 5.63
CA ASN A 97 -6.77 -21.72 4.74
C ASN A 97 -6.10 -21.55 3.35
N ASN A 98 -5.24 -20.53 3.17
CA ASN A 98 -4.43 -20.36 1.96
C ASN A 98 -3.04 -19.84 2.34
N PRO A 99 -2.13 -20.74 2.77
CA PRO A 99 -0.80 -20.36 3.27
C PRO A 99 0.12 -19.76 2.19
N ASP A 100 -0.19 -20.03 0.92
CA ASP A 100 0.57 -19.52 -0.23
C ASP A 100 0.17 -18.10 -0.60
N THR A 101 -0.83 -17.51 0.07
CA THR A 101 -1.31 -16.16 -0.18
C THR A 101 -1.15 -15.27 1.05
N VAL A 102 -0.72 -14.04 0.82
CA VAL A 102 -0.58 -13.00 1.85
C VAL A 102 -1.36 -11.75 1.45
N LEU A 103 -1.80 -11.01 2.47
CA LEU A 103 -2.35 -9.67 2.34
C LEU A 103 -1.36 -8.67 2.90
N LEU A 104 -1.07 -7.62 2.15
CA LEU A 104 -0.29 -6.47 2.58
C LEU A 104 -1.20 -5.25 2.62
N PHE A 105 -1.08 -4.46 3.69
CA PHE A 105 -1.83 -3.22 3.86
C PHE A 105 -0.87 -2.05 4.03
N GLY A 106 -1.29 -0.90 3.53
CA GLY A 106 -0.53 0.33 3.62
C GLY A 106 -1.38 1.54 3.35
N ASP A 107 -0.72 2.69 3.33
CA ASP A 107 -1.31 3.96 2.95
C ASP A 107 -0.70 4.44 1.64
N PHE A 108 -1.44 5.27 0.92
CA PHE A 108 -0.93 6.04 -0.20
C PHE A 108 -1.24 7.53 -0.02
N ASN A 109 -0.39 8.35 -0.62
CA ASN A 109 -0.54 9.79 -0.67
C ASN A 109 0.05 10.30 -1.98
N PHE A 110 -0.79 10.86 -2.85
CA PHE A 110 -0.45 11.37 -4.17
C PHE A 110 -0.93 12.81 -4.34
N SER A 111 -0.21 13.55 -5.17
CA SER A 111 -0.48 14.94 -5.51
C SER A 111 -0.30 15.11 -7.01
N GLU A 112 -1.30 15.69 -7.68
CA GLU A 112 -1.14 16.11 -9.06
C GLU A 112 -0.08 17.22 -9.16
N VAL A 113 0.61 17.25 -10.29
CA VAL A 113 1.62 18.26 -10.61
C VAL A 113 1.07 19.07 -11.77
N SER A 114 0.41 20.18 -11.44
CA SER A 114 -0.16 21.11 -12.42
C SER A 114 0.56 22.46 -12.37
N SER A 115 0.68 23.13 -13.52
CA SER A 115 1.21 24.50 -13.63
C SER A 115 0.22 25.56 -13.13
N ARG A 116 -1.03 25.18 -12.87
CA ARG A 116 -2.07 26.02 -12.26
C ARG A 116 -2.17 25.69 -10.78
N HIS A 117 -2.39 26.71 -9.94
CA HIS A 117 -2.32 26.64 -8.48
C HIS A 117 -3.24 25.63 -7.78
N ASN A 118 -4.13 24.95 -8.52
CA ASN A 118 -5.03 23.94 -8.01
C ASN A 118 -4.41 22.56 -8.15
N THR A 119 -3.91 22.04 -7.04
CA THR A 119 -3.28 20.72 -6.94
C THR A 119 -4.28 19.75 -6.33
N ASP A 120 -4.73 18.77 -7.12
CA ASP A 120 -5.57 17.69 -6.61
C ASP A 120 -4.72 16.72 -5.77
N PHE A 121 -5.30 16.28 -4.66
CA PHE A 121 -4.63 15.44 -3.67
C PHE A 121 -5.43 14.17 -3.42
N PHE A 122 -4.76 13.03 -3.46
CA PHE A 122 -5.37 11.72 -3.23
C PHE A 122 -4.67 11.04 -2.07
N LYS A 123 -5.43 10.60 -1.07
CA LYS A 123 -4.88 9.80 0.03
C LYS A 123 -5.81 8.66 0.37
N GLY A 124 -5.25 7.58 0.89
CA GLY A 124 -6.07 6.46 1.32
C GLY A 124 -5.26 5.24 1.67
N LYS A 125 -5.91 4.09 1.49
CA LYS A 125 -5.41 2.77 1.83
C LYS A 125 -5.13 1.96 0.57
N ILE A 126 -4.06 1.17 0.63
CA ILE A 126 -3.73 0.15 -0.36
C ILE A 126 -3.86 -1.24 0.27
N ARG A 127 -4.40 -2.17 -0.51
CA ARG A 127 -4.41 -3.60 -0.23
C ARG A 127 -3.72 -4.32 -1.38
N VAL A 128 -2.76 -5.18 -1.07
CA VAL A 128 -2.13 -6.09 -2.03
C VAL A 128 -2.41 -7.52 -1.58
N GLN A 129 -2.96 -8.33 -2.46
CA GLN A 129 -3.07 -9.78 -2.30
C GLN A 129 -2.14 -10.44 -3.31
N THR A 130 -1.15 -11.18 -2.80
CA THR A 130 -0.07 -11.76 -3.61
C THR A 130 0.39 -13.09 -3.02
N GLY A 131 1.25 -13.81 -3.75
CA GLY A 131 1.91 -15.01 -3.27
C GLY A 131 2.79 -14.75 -2.05
N SER A 132 2.92 -15.73 -1.16
CA SER A 132 3.76 -15.64 0.04
C SER A 132 5.25 -15.46 -0.29
N ASP A 133 5.69 -16.04 -1.41
CA ASP A 133 7.01 -15.84 -2.03
C ASP A 133 6.98 -14.66 -3.02
N ILE A 134 7.14 -13.45 -2.48
CA ILE A 134 7.13 -12.20 -3.25
C ILE A 134 8.20 -12.16 -4.34
N SER A 135 9.33 -12.85 -4.13
CA SER A 135 10.43 -12.87 -5.10
C SER A 135 10.06 -13.56 -6.42
N LYS A 136 9.06 -14.45 -6.38
CA LYS A 136 8.52 -15.19 -7.53
C LYS A 136 7.19 -14.67 -8.02
N SER A 137 6.69 -13.55 -7.46
CA SER A 137 5.47 -12.92 -7.96
C SER A 137 5.72 -12.46 -9.41
N ASP A 138 5.12 -13.17 -10.36
CA ASP A 138 5.12 -12.92 -11.80
C ASP A 138 4.27 -11.71 -12.22
N GLY A 139 3.70 -10.99 -11.26
CA GLY A 139 2.84 -9.83 -11.49
C GLY A 139 1.35 -10.16 -11.39
N LEU A 140 0.96 -11.41 -11.11
CA LEU A 140 -0.43 -11.81 -10.84
C LEU A 140 -0.87 -11.46 -9.40
N SER A 141 -0.65 -10.21 -8.99
CA SER A 141 -1.07 -9.71 -7.69
C SER A 141 -2.33 -8.86 -7.82
N ASN A 142 -3.27 -9.06 -6.91
CA ASN A 142 -4.47 -8.24 -6.84
C ASN A 142 -4.19 -7.01 -5.97
N VAL A 143 -4.13 -5.84 -6.60
CA VAL A 143 -3.85 -4.58 -5.92
C VAL A 143 -5.09 -3.69 -6.00
N THR A 144 -5.48 -3.13 -4.85
CA THR A 144 -6.66 -2.28 -4.73
C THR A 144 -6.37 -1.10 -3.82
N PHE A 145 -6.88 0.06 -4.20
CA PHE A 145 -6.76 1.32 -3.50
C PHE A 145 -8.16 1.86 -3.20
N LYS A 146 -8.33 2.47 -2.03
CA LYS A 146 -9.55 3.19 -1.65
C LYS A 146 -9.19 4.39 -0.79
N GLY A 147 -9.82 5.53 -1.02
CA GLY A 147 -9.51 6.74 -0.29
C GLY A 147 -10.34 7.94 -0.69
N GLU A 148 -9.73 9.11 -0.55
CA GLU A 148 -10.31 10.41 -0.77
C GLU A 148 -9.54 11.15 -1.86
N LEU A 149 -10.26 11.74 -2.80
CA LEU A 149 -9.77 12.74 -3.76
C LEU A 149 -10.25 14.12 -3.29
N LYS A 150 -9.32 14.98 -2.90
CA LYS A 150 -9.59 16.38 -2.60
C LYS A 150 -9.11 17.24 -3.75
N ARG A 151 -10.05 17.94 -4.38
CA ARG A 151 -9.75 18.93 -5.41
C ARG A 151 -9.58 20.31 -4.78
N ALA A 152 -8.72 21.14 -5.35
CA ALA A 152 -8.29 22.39 -4.70
C ALA A 152 -9.44 23.37 -4.39
N GLU A 153 -10.50 23.38 -5.20
CA GLU A 153 -11.66 24.30 -5.05
C GLU A 153 -12.98 23.55 -4.74
N ASP A 154 -12.92 22.25 -4.52
CA ASP A 154 -14.10 21.37 -4.56
C ASP A 154 -14.26 20.53 -3.29
N LYS A 155 -15.37 19.79 -3.23
CA LYS A 155 -15.63 18.83 -2.15
C LYS A 155 -14.64 17.66 -2.19
N THR A 156 -14.48 17.00 -1.06
CA THR A 156 -13.79 15.71 -1.00
C THR A 156 -14.68 14.64 -1.63
N HIS A 157 -14.13 13.89 -2.58
CA HIS A 157 -14.78 12.79 -3.27
C HIS A 157 -14.23 11.45 -2.78
N GLN A 158 -15.07 10.40 -2.76
CA GLN A 158 -14.60 9.04 -2.52
C GLN A 158 -14.00 8.48 -3.79
N ILE A 159 -12.92 7.72 -3.67
CA ILE A 159 -12.25 7.12 -4.83
C ILE A 159 -11.80 5.71 -4.52
N TRP A 160 -11.88 4.83 -5.52
CA TRP A 160 -11.22 3.54 -5.50
C TRP A 160 -10.67 3.20 -6.88
N PHE A 161 -9.63 2.38 -6.92
CA PHE A 161 -9.06 1.84 -8.17
C PHE A 161 -8.28 0.55 -7.90
N GLY A 162 -8.14 -0.30 -8.90
CA GLY A 162 -7.44 -1.57 -8.80
C GLY A 162 -7.05 -2.13 -10.17
N ASN A 163 -6.22 -3.16 -10.19
CA ASN A 163 -5.83 -3.84 -11.44
C ASN A 163 -6.80 -4.96 -11.83
N PHE A 164 -7.93 -5.02 -11.13
CA PHE A 164 -9.10 -5.84 -11.42
C PHE A 164 -10.34 -5.08 -10.98
N TYR A 165 -11.48 -5.45 -11.55
CA TYR A 165 -12.75 -4.79 -11.26
C TYR A 165 -13.41 -5.40 -10.02
N HIS A 166 -13.84 -4.54 -9.10
CA HIS A 166 -14.69 -4.93 -7.97
C HIS A 166 -16.14 -4.55 -8.25
N ASN A 167 -17.05 -5.52 -8.17
CA ASN A 167 -18.49 -5.24 -8.25
C ASN A 167 -19.02 -4.54 -6.99
N ASP A 168 -18.29 -4.63 -5.88
CA ASP A 168 -18.65 -4.04 -4.59
C ASP A 168 -17.37 -3.78 -3.78
N ILE A 169 -16.88 -2.54 -3.86
CA ILE A 169 -15.65 -2.12 -3.17
C ILE A 169 -15.82 -2.05 -1.64
N ASP A 170 -17.04 -1.97 -1.13
CA ASP A 170 -17.30 -1.90 0.30
C ASP A 170 -17.12 -3.24 1.00
N LYS A 171 -17.17 -4.34 0.25
CA LYS A 171 -16.79 -5.68 0.74
C LYS A 171 -15.27 -5.88 0.83
N VAL A 172 -14.47 -4.99 0.25
CA VAL A 172 -13.02 -5.08 0.32
C VAL A 172 -12.54 -4.49 1.64
N ILE A 173 -11.80 -5.30 2.40
CA ILE A 173 -11.25 -4.87 3.69
C ILE A 173 -10.02 -4.01 3.44
N PHE A 174 -9.99 -2.83 4.07
CA PHE A 174 -8.81 -1.97 4.19
C PHE A 174 -8.46 -1.79 5.67
N ARG A 175 -7.19 -1.54 5.98
CA ARG A 175 -6.68 -1.33 7.34
C ARG A 175 -5.76 -0.12 7.41
#